data_AF-A0A9Q1CNJ8-F1
#
_entry.id   AF-A0A9Q1CNJ8-F1
#
_cell.length_a   1.000
_cell.length_b   1.000
_cell.length_c   1.000
_cell.angle_alpha   90.00
_cell.angle_beta   90.00
_cell.angle_gamma   90.00
#
_symmetry.space_group_name_H-M   'P 1'
#
loop_
_entity.id
_entity.type
_entity.pdbx_description
1 polymer ?
#
loop_
_entity_poly.entity_id
_entity_poly.type
_entity_poly.pdbx_seq_one_letter_code
_entity_poly.pdbx_strand_id
1 'polypeptide(L)' 'MFTNEIGVIKGFQHKPELKLDVQPVQQNLRRIPFAVRDKLTHELRKLEAQGIIEKVPGASDWVSPIVDA' A
#
# COMPACT_ATOMS: atom_id res chain seq x y z
N MET A 1 -11.06 27.29 5.06
CA MET A 1 -10.50 26.96 3.72
C MET A 1 -10.16 25.49 3.74
N PHE A 2 -10.71 24.69 2.82
CA PHE A 2 -10.37 23.28 2.69
C PHE A 2 -9.43 23.13 1.49
N THR A 3 -8.28 22.52 1.67
CA THR A 3 -7.37 22.18 0.57
C THR A 3 -7.73 20.78 0.05
N ASN A 4 -7.49 20.55 -1.24
CA ASN A 4 -7.72 19.25 -1.88
C ASN A 4 -6.52 18.30 -1.71
N GLU A 5 -5.72 18.55 -0.66
CA GLU A 5 -4.49 17.85 -0.34
C GLU A 5 -4.74 16.81 0.75
N ILE A 6 -3.95 15.73 0.75
CA ILE A 6 -4.02 14.71 1.78
C ILE A 6 -3.31 15.23 3.03
N GLY A 7 -4.03 15.27 4.15
CA GLY A 7 -3.48 15.70 5.43
C GLY A 7 -2.51 14.68 6.03
N VAL A 8 -1.51 15.16 6.77
CA VAL A 8 -0.52 14.32 7.47
C VAL A 8 -0.52 14.66 8.95
N ILE A 9 -0.68 13.66 9.82
CA ILE A 9 -0.54 13.82 11.27
C ILE A 9 0.95 13.80 11.62
N LYS A 10 1.46 14.93 12.10
CA LYS A 10 2.87 15.05 12.50
C LYS A 10 3.10 14.45 13.89
N GLY A 11 4.19 13.71 14.05
CA GLY A 11 4.60 13.13 15.34
C GLY A 11 3.84 11.87 15.77
N PHE A 12 2.93 11.36 14.92
CA PHE A 12 2.24 10.10 15.15
C PHE A 12 2.71 9.05 14.15
N GLN A 13 3.10 7.88 14.66
CA GLN A 13 3.41 6.71 13.86
C GLN A 13 2.50 5.56 14.30
N HIS A 14 1.68 5.06 13.38
CA HIS A 14 0.85 3.90 13.67
C HIS A 14 1.71 2.64 13.81
N LYS A 15 1.51 1.90 14.90
CA LYS A 15 2.14 0.61 15.15
C LYS A 15 1.03 -0.43 15.34
N PRO A 16 0.75 -1.29 14.34
CA PRO A 16 -0.24 -2.34 14.47
C PRO A 16 0.15 -3.30 15.59
N GLU A 17 -0.79 -3.62 16.50
CA GLU A 17 -0.60 -4.70 17.48
C GLU A 17 -0.94 -6.04 16.83
N LEU A 18 0.01 -6.97 16.89
CA LEU A 18 -0.17 -8.33 16.40
C LEU A 18 -0.76 -9.21 17.50
N LYS A 19 -1.64 -10.15 17.12
CA LYS A 19 -2.06 -11.22 18.02
C LYS A 19 -0.88 -12.14 18.32
N LEU A 20 -0.81 -12.69 19.54
CA LEU A 20 0.32 -13.51 20.00
C LEU A 20 0.65 -14.70 19.07
N ASP A 21 -0.38 -15.30 18.47
CA ASP A 21 -0.22 -16.52 17.65
C ASP A 21 -0.32 -16.26 16.14
N VAL A 22 -0.18 -14.99 15.70
CA VAL A 22 -0.31 -14.68 14.26
C VAL A 22 0.96 -15.04 13.51
N GLN A 23 0.80 -15.82 12.44
CA GLN A 23 1.86 -16.11 11.49
C GLN A 23 1.78 -15.14 10.30
N PRO A 24 2.91 -14.69 9.74
CA PRO A 24 2.92 -13.92 8.51
C PRO A 24 2.24 -14.65 7.36
N VAL A 25 1.47 -13.91 6.57
CA VAL A 25 0.74 -14.47 5.43
C VAL A 25 1.27 -13.85 4.14
N GLN A 26 1.74 -14.71 3.25
CA GLN A 26 2.05 -14.36 1.87
C GLN A 26 0.94 -14.86 0.96
N GLN A 27 0.09 -13.94 0.51
CA GLN A 27 -0.99 -14.27 -0.42
C GLN A 27 -0.49 -14.25 -1.87
N ASN A 28 -0.99 -15.16 -2.69
CA ASN A 28 -0.70 -15.18 -4.12
C ASN A 28 -1.18 -13.90 -4.80
N LEU A 29 -0.28 -13.27 -5.56
CA LEU A 29 -0.60 -12.07 -6.32
C LEU A 29 -1.65 -12.37 -7.40
N ARG A 30 -2.62 -11.47 -7.54
CA ARG A 30 -3.62 -11.55 -8.60
C ARG A 30 -3.03 -11.07 -9.92
N ARG A 31 -3.40 -11.72 -11.01
CA ARG A 31 -3.07 -11.24 -12.35
C ARG A 31 -3.91 -9.99 -12.65
N ILE A 32 -3.23 -8.91 -12.98
CA ILE A 32 -3.86 -7.63 -13.27
C ILE A 32 -4.31 -7.61 -14.73
N PRO A 33 -5.58 -7.32 -15.04
CA PRO A 33 -6.04 -7.19 -16.41
C PRO A 33 -5.24 -6.13 -17.17
N PHE A 34 -4.95 -6.39 -18.45
CA PHE A 34 -4.14 -5.48 -19.26
C PHE A 34 -4.74 -4.07 -19.33
N ALA A 35 -6.07 -3.97 -19.46
CA ALA A 35 -6.80 -2.71 -19.56
C ALA A 35 -6.61 -1.76 -18.37
N VAL A 36 -6.33 -2.28 -17.17
CA VAL A 36 -6.21 -1.47 -15.94
C VAL A 36 -4.77 -1.29 -15.47
N ARG A 37 -3.81 -2.00 -16.10
CA ARG A 37 -2.41 -2.02 -15.67
C ARG A 37 -1.79 -0.62 -15.64
N ASP A 38 -2.03 0.18 -16.68
CA ASP A 38 -1.45 1.51 -16.79
C ASP A 38 -2.06 2.48 -15.77
N LYS A 39 -3.38 2.41 -15.57
CA LYS A 39 -4.10 3.19 -14.55
C LYS A 39 -3.58 2.87 -13.15
N LEU A 40 -3.45 1.59 -12.82
CA LEU A 40 -2.93 1.17 -11.51
C LEU A 40 -1.49 1.63 -11.30
N THR A 41 -0.64 1.45 -12.32
CA THR A 41 0.78 1.88 -12.25
C THR A 41 0.88 3.39 -12.03
N HIS A 42 0.03 4.17 -12.68
CA HIS A 42 -0.03 5.61 -12.49
C HIS A 42 -0.42 5.99 -11.06
N GLU A 43 -1.46 5.36 -10.51
CA GLU A 43 -1.90 5.66 -9.14
C GLU A 43 -0.84 5.28 -8.10
N LEU A 44 -0.19 4.11 -8.25
CA LEU A 44 0.91 3.71 -7.37
C LEU A 44 2.06 4.74 -7.37
N ARG A 45 2.45 5.23 -8.54
CA ARG A 45 3.49 6.28 -8.66
C ARG A 45 3.05 7.60 -8.02
N LYS A 46 1.79 7.98 -8.18
CA LYS A 46 1.22 9.18 -7.55
C LYS A 46 1.24 9.07 -6.03
N LEU A 47 0.84 7.93 -5.46
CA LEU A 47 0.87 7.68 -4.01
C LEU A 47 2.30 7.66 -3.47
N GLU A 48 3.25 7.06 -4.21
CA GLU A 48 4.69 7.07 -3.87
C GLU A 48 5.25 8.50 -3.88
N ALA A 49 4.95 9.29 -4.92
CA ALA A 49 5.38 10.69 -5.02
C ALA A 49 4.79 11.60 -3.93
N GLN A 50 3.59 11.26 -3.43
CA GLN A 50 2.95 11.95 -2.30
C GLN A 50 3.47 11.48 -0.93
N GLY A 51 4.36 10.48 -0.89
CA GLY A 51 4.91 9.92 0.34
C GLY A 51 3.91 9.10 1.17
N ILE A 52 2.84 8.60 0.53
CA ILE A 52 1.79 7.81 1.21
C ILE A 52 2.19 6.34 1.29
N ILE A 53 2.86 5.84 0.23
CA ILE A 53 3.41 4.48 0.18
C ILE A 53 4.90 4.54 -0.17
N GLU A 54 5.62 3.49 0.18
CA GLU A 54 7.04 3.35 -0.13
C GLU A 54 7.37 1.91 -0.55
N LYS A 55 8.52 1.75 -1.19
CA LYS A 55 9.04 0.42 -1.51
C LYS A 55 9.61 -0.22 -0.25
N VAL A 56 9.14 -1.42 0.06
CA VAL A 56 9.72 -2.25 1.12
C VAL A 56 11.06 -2.80 0.63
N PRO A 57 12.16 -2.64 1.39
CA PRO A 57 13.44 -3.23 1.04
C PRO A 57 13.43 -4.74 1.28
N GLY A 58 13.81 -5.53 0.27
CA GLY A 58 13.89 -6.99 0.38
C GLY A 58 12.54 -7.71 0.26
N ALA A 59 12.50 -8.96 0.68
CA ALA A 59 11.28 -9.77 0.69
C ALA A 59 10.49 -9.52 1.97
N SER A 60 9.19 -9.26 1.84
CA SER A 60 8.26 -9.12 2.97
C SER A 60 7.58 -10.44 3.26
N ASP A 61 7.52 -10.82 4.54
CA ASP A 61 6.73 -11.97 4.99
C ASP A 61 5.21 -11.72 4.93
N TRP A 62 4.80 -10.46 4.76
CA TRP A 62 3.42 -10.04 4.61
C TRP A 62 3.17 -9.56 3.18
N VAL A 63 2.36 -10.30 2.43
CA VAL A 63 1.99 -9.95 1.05
C VAL A 63 0.47 -10.02 0.93
N SER A 64 -0.12 -8.90 0.53
CA SER A 64 -1.55 -8.79 0.20
C SER A 64 -1.71 -8.42 -1.28
N PRO A 65 -2.58 -9.10 -2.04
CA PRO A 65 -2.77 -8.79 -3.45
C PRO A 65 -3.58 -7.50 -3.59
N ILE A 66 -3.22 -6.68 -4.57
CA ILE A 66 -4.03 -5.52 -4.96
C ILE A 66 -5.20 -6.01 -5.81
N VAL A 67 -6.40 -5.51 -5.53
CA VAL A 67 -7.62 -5.75 -6.31
C VAL A 67 -7.98 -4.47 -7.07
N ASP A 68 -8.35 -4.57 -8.34
CA ASP A 68 -9.12 -3.50 -8.98
C ASP A 68 -10.59 -3.67 -8.54
N ALA A 69 -11.22 -2.54 -8.24
CA ALA A 69 -12.65 -2.46 -7.95
C ALA A 69 -13.36 -1.91 -9.19
#